data_AF-A0A3D5E0V4-F1
#
_entry.id   AF-A0A3D5E0V4-F1
#
_cell.length_a   1.000
_cell.length_b   1.000
_cell.length_c   1.000
_cell.angle_alpha   90.00
_cell.angle_beta   90.00
_cell.angle_gamma   90.00
#
_symmetry.space_group_name_H-M   'P 1'
#
loop_
_entity.id
_entity.type
_entity.pdbx_description
1 polymer ?
#
loop_
_entity_poly.entity_id
_entity_poly.type
_entity_poly.pdbx_seq_one_letter_code
_entity_poly.pdbx_strand_id
1 'polypeptide(L)' 'MAGLAGPHGGLMIDLTKLGRVTIDPVTRRARVQGGAMLGALDRATQPFGLATTAGNVSHT' A
#
# COMPACT_ATOMS: atom_id res chain seq x y z
N MET A 1 -7.91 18.88 8.37
CA MET A 1 -6.59 18.76 7.71
C MET A 1 -6.85 18.72 6.22
N ALA A 2 -6.48 19.78 5.49
CA ALA A 2 -6.48 19.71 4.03
C ALA A 2 -5.36 18.74 3.64
N GLY A 3 -5.71 17.53 3.20
CA GLY A 3 -4.73 16.62 2.61
C GLY A 3 -4.05 17.36 1.47
N LEU A 4 -2.71 17.28 1.39
CA LEU A 4 -1.85 17.96 0.41
C LEU A 4 -2.60 18.16 -0.91
N ALA A 5 -3.29 19.31 -1.03
CA ALA A 5 -4.20 19.54 -2.14
C ALA A 5 -3.31 19.65 -3.37
N GLY A 6 -3.63 18.89 -4.41
CA GLY A 6 -2.77 18.69 -5.57
C GLY A 6 -2.15 20.01 -6.07
N PRO A 7 -0.91 19.97 -6.57
CA PRO A 7 -0.16 21.19 -6.82
C PRO A 7 -0.88 22.08 -7.85
N HIS A 8 -1.26 23.30 -7.46
CA HIS A 8 -1.74 24.29 -8.42
C HIS A 8 -0.60 24.67 -9.37
N GLY A 9 -0.72 24.29 -10.65
CA GLY A 9 0.29 24.53 -11.67
C GLY A 9 1.51 23.60 -11.62
N GLY A 10 1.48 22.53 -10.83
CA GLY A 10 2.55 21.52 -10.79
C GLY A 10 2.16 20.18 -11.41
N LEU A 11 3.14 19.29 -11.54
CA LEU A 11 2.95 17.93 -12.04
C LEU A 11 2.61 16.98 -10.88
N MET A 12 1.51 16.24 -11.00
CA MET A 12 1.16 15.17 -10.08
C MET A 12 1.61 13.81 -10.63
N ILE A 13 2.44 13.10 -9.87
CA ILE A 13 2.80 11.72 -10.18
C ILE A 13 1.76 10.82 -9.51
N ASP A 14 0.82 10.31 -10.31
CA ASP A 14 -0.20 9.38 -9.85
C ASP A 14 0.35 7.95 -9.78
N LEU A 15 0.49 7.42 -8.56
CA LEU A 15 0.94 6.05 -8.32
C LEU A 15 -0.21 5.04 -8.22
N THR A 16 -1.47 5.45 -8.37
CA THR A 16 -2.67 4.60 -8.14
C THR A 16 -2.66 3.30 -8.95
N LYS A 17 -1.98 3.30 -10.12
CA LYS A 17 -1.82 2.09 -10.95
C LYS A 17 -0.76 1.10 -10.44
N LEU A 18 0.07 1.49 -9.48
CA LEU A 18 1.10 0.67 -8.85
C LEU A 18 0.58 0.02 -7.55
N GLY A 19 -0.39 -0.88 -7.67
CA GLY A 19 -1.10 -1.49 -6.54
C GLY A 19 -0.66 -2.91 -6.14
N ARG A 20 0.42 -3.45 -6.72
CA ARG A 20 0.82 -4.85 -6.51
C ARG A 20 1.48 -5.07 -5.14
N VAL A 21 1.13 -6.18 -4.51
CA VAL A 21 1.82 -6.74 -3.33
C VAL A 21 2.25 -8.17 -3.65
N THR A 22 3.50 -8.50 -3.32
CA THR A 22 4.06 -9.85 -3.44
C THR A 22 4.68 -10.27 -2.12
N ILE A 23 4.37 -11.48 -1.66
CA ILE A 23 4.83 -12.03 -0.39
C ILE A 23 5.78 -13.20 -0.66
N ASP A 24 6.93 -13.19 0.00
CA ASP A 24 7.77 -14.36 0.21
C ASP A 24 7.48 -14.90 1.61
N PRO A 25 6.77 -16.05 1.74
CA PRO A 25 6.41 -16.59 3.04
C PRO A 25 7.59 -17.26 3.77
N VAL A 26 8.64 -17.67 3.05
CA VAL A 26 9.81 -18.32 3.64
C VAL A 26 10.65 -17.29 4.37
N THR A 27 10.96 -16.17 3.70
CA THR A 27 11.73 -15.07 4.31
C THR A 27 10.85 -14.08 5.09
N ARG A 28 9.52 -14.26 5.05
CA ARG A 28 8.50 -13.40 5.68
C ARG A 28 8.61 -11.95 5.23
N ARG A 29 8.82 -11.73 3.92
CA ARG A 29 9.00 -10.39 3.34
C ARG A 29 7.84 -10.04 2.41
N ALA A 30 7.37 -8.81 2.52
CA ALA A 30 6.44 -8.20 1.58
C ALA A 30 7.18 -7.20 0.69
N ARG A 31 6.96 -7.27 -0.62
CA ARG A 31 7.31 -6.21 -1.56
C ARG A 31 6.02 -5.55 -2.03
N VAL A 32 5.86 -4.28 -1.67
CA VAL A 32 4.63 -3.49 -1.83
C VAL A 32 4.94 -2.32 -2.77
N GLN A 33 4.12 -2.14 -3.80
CA GLN A 33 4.23 -1.00 -4.70
C GLN A 33 3.67 0.29 -4.05
N GLY A 34 4.18 1.45 -4.46
CA GLY A 34 3.92 2.73 -3.79
C GLY A 34 2.48 3.26 -3.87
N GLY A 35 1.62 2.70 -4.73
CA GLY A 35 0.20 3.02 -4.79
C GLY A 35 -0.70 1.96 -4.15
N ALA A 36 -0.13 0.94 -3.51
CA ALA A 36 -0.93 -0.11 -2.89
C ALA A 36 -1.63 0.41 -1.63
N MET A 37 -2.91 0.04 -1.48
CA MET A 37 -3.66 0.30 -0.27
C MET A 37 -3.27 -0.69 0.84
N LEU A 38 -3.46 -0.30 2.10
CA LEU A 38 -3.25 -1.19 3.25
C LEU A 38 -4.08 -2.49 3.12
N GLY A 39 -5.33 -2.41 2.67
CA GLY A 39 -6.15 -3.60 2.46
C GLY A 39 -5.59 -4.56 1.39
N ALA A 40 -4.78 -4.08 0.45
CA ALA A 40 -4.07 -4.94 -0.49
C ALA A 40 -2.90 -5.67 0.18
N LEU A 41 -2.19 -5.00 1.09
CA LEU A 41 -1.17 -5.63 1.94
C LEU A 41 -1.80 -6.69 2.85
N ASP A 42 -2.87 -6.34 3.57
CA ASP A 42 -3.58 -7.25 4.48
C ASP A 42 -4.05 -8.52 3.75
N ARG A 43 -4.73 -8.36 2.59
CA ARG A 43 -5.19 -9.50 1.78
C ARG A 43 -4.03 -10.37 1.28
N ALA A 44 -2.89 -9.78 0.94
CA ALA A 44 -1.76 -10.53 0.43
C ALA A 44 -1.04 -11.32 1.53
N THR A 45 -0.99 -10.82 2.76
CA THR A 45 -0.30 -11.48 3.88
C THR A 45 -1.18 -12.50 4.61
N GLN A 46 -2.50 -12.31 4.63
CA GLN A 46 -3.48 -13.18 5.31
C GLN A 46 -3.31 -14.68 5.00
N PRO A 47 -3.14 -15.13 3.74
CA PRO A 47 -2.97 -16.56 3.43
C PRO A 47 -1.75 -17.21 4.08
N PHE A 48 -0.76 -16.41 4.50
CA PHE A 48 0.49 -16.88 5.09
C PHE A 48 0.54 -16.69 6.61
N GLY A 49 -0.55 -16.20 7.22
CA GLY A 49 -0.58 -15.87 8.65
C GLY A 49 0.40 -14.75 9.04
N LEU A 50 0.77 -13.89 8.08
CA LEU A 50 1.73 -12.79 8.28
C LEU A 50 0.99 -11.46 8.47
N ALA A 51 1.61 -10.57 9.24
CA ALA A 51 1.18 -9.19 9.42
C ALA A 51 2.38 -8.31 9.80
N THR A 52 2.24 -6.99 9.65
CA THR A 52 3.20 -6.00 10.14
C THR A 52 2.45 -4.73 10.57
N THR A 53 3.11 -3.84 11.31
CA THR A 53 2.50 -2.59 11.77
C THR A 53 2.24 -1.64 10.58
N ALA A 54 1.01 -1.13 10.48
CA ALA A 54 0.60 -0.14 9.49
C ALA A 54 -0.45 0.81 10.09
N GLY A 55 -1.01 1.73 9.30
CA GLY A 55 -2.14 2.57 9.71
C GLY A 55 -3.42 1.78 9.97
N ASN A 56 -4.37 2.37 10.70
CA ASN A 56 -5.60 1.69 11.13
C ASN A 56 -6.72 1.65 10.06
N VAL A 57 -6.51 2.23 8.88
CA VAL A 57 -7.53 2.34 7.84
C VAL A 57 -7.07 1.58 6.61
N SER A 58 -7.70 0.43 6.33
CA SER A 58 -7.32 -0.45 5.21
C SER A 58 -7.79 0.04 3.84
N HIS A 59 -8.72 1.00 3.78
CA HIS A 59 -9.27 1.55 2.55
C HIS A 59 -9.62 3.04 2.70
N THR A 60 -9.38 3.83 1.66
CA THR A 60 -9.66 5.26 1.55
C THR A 60 -10.11 5.59 0.13
#